data_AF-M4F2G3-F1
#
_entry.id   AF-M4F2G3-F1
#
_cell.length_a   1.000
_cell.length_b   1.000
_cell.length_c   1.000
_cell.angle_alpha   90.00
_cell.angle_beta   90.00
_cell.angle_gamma   90.00
#
_symmetry.space_group_name_H-M   'P 1'
#
loop_
_entity.id
_entity.type
_entity.pdbx_description
1 polymer ?
#
loop_
_entity_poly.entity_id
_entity_poly.type
_entity_poly.pdbx_seq_one_letter_code
_entity_poly.pdbx_strand_id
1 'polypeptide(L)'
;MELMTLKPLLASKLNVSGFSPMHLALQNNHIPLVLKLLHRTVNVKAKNLDGKTAMDILQTHQSPCFPEARRLLHSVKEKLL
;
A
#
# COMPACT_ATOMS: atom_id res chain seq x y z
N MET A 1 -15.49 -8.33 5.56
CA MET A 1 -14.19 -7.82 5.08
C MET A 1 -13.11 -8.48 5.93
N GLU A 2 -12.65 -9.66 5.55
CA GLU A 2 -11.78 -10.49 6.39
C GLU A 2 -10.80 -11.27 5.50
N LEU A 3 -9.96 -10.52 4.77
CA LEU A 3 -9.06 -11.09 3.76
C LEU A 3 -7.62 -10.56 3.90
N MET A 4 -7.21 -10.23 5.13
CA MET A 4 -5.84 -9.73 5.40
C MET A 4 -5.05 -10.61 6.38
N THR A 5 -5.61 -11.72 6.86
CA THR A 5 -4.97 -12.62 7.84
C THR A 5 -4.20 -13.78 7.22
N LEU A 6 -3.79 -13.69 5.95
CA LEU A 6 -3.14 -14.82 5.26
C LEU A 6 -1.71 -14.49 4.84
N LYS A 7 -0.79 -15.34 5.31
CA LYS A 7 0.60 -15.66 4.89
C LYS A 7 1.44 -14.53 4.22
N PRO A 8 2.70 -14.30 4.63
CA PRO A 8 3.59 -13.29 4.04
C PRO A 8 3.67 -13.28 2.50
N LEU A 9 3.52 -14.44 1.84
CA LEU A 9 3.51 -14.58 0.38
C LEU A 9 2.28 -13.94 -0.31
N LEU A 10 1.18 -13.74 0.41
CA LEU A 10 -0.01 -13.04 -0.11
C LEU A 10 0.09 -11.52 0.02
N ALA A 11 1.07 -11.01 0.77
CA ALA A 11 1.26 -9.56 0.92
C ALA A 11 1.62 -8.88 -0.41
N SER A 12 2.11 -9.64 -1.39
CA SER A 12 2.39 -9.19 -2.77
C SER A 12 1.29 -9.56 -3.78
N LYS A 13 0.34 -10.43 -3.42
CA LYS A 13 -0.69 -10.89 -4.34
C LYS A 13 -1.79 -9.83 -4.47
N LEU A 14 -2.15 -9.49 -5.70
CA LEU A 14 -3.23 -8.56 -5.99
C LEU A 14 -4.59 -9.20 -5.69
N ASN A 15 -5.55 -8.42 -5.21
CA ASN A 15 -6.93 -8.85 -5.07
C ASN A 15 -7.63 -8.92 -6.45
N VAL A 16 -8.91 -9.33 -6.47
CA VAL A 16 -9.71 -9.40 -7.71
C VAL A 16 -9.85 -8.06 -8.44
N SER A 17 -9.72 -6.95 -7.72
CA SER A 17 -9.73 -5.59 -8.26
C SER A 17 -8.32 -5.09 -8.63
N GLY A 18 -7.31 -5.95 -8.54
CA GLY A 18 -5.93 -5.61 -8.87
C GLY A 18 -5.15 -4.88 -7.79
N PHE A 19 -5.69 -4.65 -6.60
CA PHE A 19 -5.02 -3.93 -5.53
C PHE A 19 -4.20 -4.86 -4.64
N SER A 20 -2.96 -4.46 -4.33
CA SER A 20 -2.17 -5.12 -3.28
C SER A 20 -2.64 -4.69 -1.89
N PRO A 21 -2.31 -5.44 -0.83
CA PRO A 21 -2.56 -5.03 0.55
C PRO A 21 -2.04 -3.62 0.88
N MET A 22 -0.92 -3.19 0.27
CA MET A 22 -0.40 -1.83 0.44
C MET A 22 -1.30 -0.78 -0.21
N HIS A 23 -1.86 -1.05 -1.40
CA HIS A 23 -2.84 -0.14 -2.02
C HIS A 23 -4.07 0.04 -1.12
N LEU A 24 -4.60 -1.07 -0.59
CA LEU A 24 -5.76 -1.05 0.30
C LEU A 24 -5.46 -0.33 1.62
N ALA A 25 -4.28 -0.55 2.21
CA ALA A 25 -3.88 0.11 3.45
C ALA A 25 -3.83 1.63 3.28
N LEU A 26 -3.33 2.11 2.14
CA LEU A 26 -3.23 3.54 1.83
C LEU A 26 -4.58 4.16 1.46
N GLN A 27 -5.41 3.46 0.66
CA GLN A 27 -6.77 3.91 0.34
C GLN A 27 -7.66 4.04 1.58
N ASN A 28 -7.45 3.19 2.59
CA ASN A 28 -8.23 3.20 3.82
C ASN A 28 -7.58 3.99 4.97
N ASN A 29 -6.48 4.72 4.72
CA ASN A 29 -5.69 5.41 5.75
C ASN A 29 -5.33 4.53 6.96
N HIS A 30 -5.11 3.23 6.72
CA HIS A 30 -4.88 2.26 7.78
C HIS A 30 -3.40 2.24 8.15
N ILE A 31 -2.93 3.29 8.85
CA ILE A 31 -1.52 3.49 9.22
C ILE A 31 -0.90 2.27 9.94
N PRO A 32 -1.55 1.65 10.95
CA PRO A 32 -1.06 0.42 11.55
C PRO A 32 -0.77 -0.71 10.54
N LEU A 33 -1.61 -0.84 9.51
CA LEU A 33 -1.43 -1.84 8.46
C LEU A 33 -0.28 -1.47 7.52
N VAL A 34 -0.13 -0.19 7.18
CA VAL A 34 1.03 0.32 6.40
C VAL A 34 2.33 -0.02 7.11
N LEU A 35 2.44 0.27 8.41
CA LEU A 35 3.65 -0.04 9.21
C LEU A 35 3.91 -1.56 9.27
N LYS A 36 2.88 -2.38 9.49
CA LYS A 36 3.01 -3.84 9.46
C LYS A 36 3.47 -4.37 8.10
N LEU A 37 2.97 -3.78 7.02
CA LEU A 37 3.35 -4.15 5.64
C LEU A 37 4.75 -3.65 5.28
N LEU A 38 5.23 -2.55 5.87
CA LEU A 38 6.60 -2.07 5.70
C LEU A 38 7.62 -2.92 6.47
N HIS A 39 7.23 -3.44 7.65
CA HIS A 39 8.07 -4.37 8.42
C HIS A 39 8.17 -5.75 7.78
N ARG A 40 7.12 -6.18 7.06
CA ARG A 40 7.20 -7.34 6.19
C ARG A 40 7.90 -6.87 4.91
N THR A 41 8.77 -7.65 4.30
CA THR A 41 9.49 -7.33 3.05
C THR A 41 8.54 -7.27 1.85
N VAL A 42 7.50 -6.43 1.93
CA VAL A 42 6.49 -6.24 0.90
C VAL A 42 7.05 -5.30 -0.14
N ASN A 43 6.90 -5.70 -1.40
CA ASN A 43 7.32 -4.87 -2.51
C ASN A 43 6.40 -3.64 -2.62
N VAL A 44 6.85 -2.51 -2.06
CA VAL A 44 6.15 -1.21 -2.15
C VAL A 44 6.03 -0.69 -3.59
N LYS A 45 6.85 -1.20 -4.51
CA LYS A 45 6.81 -0.91 -5.94
C LYS A 45 5.88 -1.85 -6.71
N ALA A 46 5.16 -2.74 -6.04
CA ALA A 46 4.15 -3.57 -6.68
C ALA A 46 3.10 -2.69 -7.36
N LYS A 47 2.86 -2.96 -8.64
CA LYS A 47 1.86 -2.27 -9.46
C LYS A 47 0.55 -3.03 -9.43
N ASN A 48 -0.56 -2.30 -9.40
CA ASN A 48 -1.90 -2.84 -9.60
C ASN A 48 -2.16 -3.19 -11.08
N LEU A 49 -3.37 -3.63 -11.40
CA LEU A 49 -3.78 -3.91 -12.78
C LEU A 49 -3.73 -2.68 -13.71
N ASP A 50 -3.83 -1.47 -13.16
CA ASP A 50 -3.67 -0.21 -13.91
C ASP A 50 -2.20 0.19 -14.11
N GLY A 51 -1.24 -0.63 -13.67
CA GLY A 51 0.18 -0.31 -13.72
C GLY A 51 0.62 0.76 -12.71
N LYS A 52 -0.25 1.12 -11.75
CA LYS A 52 0.00 2.12 -10.71
C LYS A 52 0.48 1.46 -9.43
N THR A 53 1.44 2.09 -8.74
CA THR A 53 1.85 1.67 -7.41
C THR A 53 0.88 2.17 -6.35
N ALA A 54 1.04 1.67 -5.12
CA ALA A 54 0.27 2.10 -3.97
C ALA A 54 0.41 3.62 -3.70
N MET A 55 1.54 4.21 -4.08
CA MET A 55 1.77 5.65 -3.96
C MET A 55 1.11 6.44 -5.09
N ASP A 56 1.10 5.91 -6.31
CA ASP A 56 0.50 6.60 -7.48
C ASP A 56 -1.02 6.80 -7.31
N ILE A 57 -1.69 5.86 -6.62
CA ILE A 57 -3.13 5.97 -6.34
C ILE A 57 -3.46 6.98 -5.22
N LEU A 58 -2.48 7.42 -4.41
CA LEU A 58 -2.66 8.51 -3.44
C LEU A 58 -2.68 9.90 -4.10
N GLN A 59 -2.33 9.99 -5.38
CA GLN A 59 -2.27 11.23 -6.15
C GLN A 59 -3.56 11.50 -6.93
N THR A 60 -4.47 10.52 -7.05
CA THR A 60 -5.65 10.63 -7.92
C THR A 60 -6.84 11.30 -7.22
N HIS A 61 -7.48 12.22 -7.96
CA HIS A 61 -8.45 13.27 -7.59
C HIS A 61 -9.71 12.90 -6.77
N GLN A 62 -9.94 11.65 -6.38
CA GLN A 62 -11.21 11.20 -5.77
C GLN A 62 -11.08 10.64 -4.35
N SER A 63 -9.88 10.51 -3.79
CA SER A 63 -9.70 10.05 -2.42
C SER A 63 -9.29 11.23 -1.53
N PRO A 64 -9.88 11.42 -0.33
CA PRO A 64 -9.39 12.41 0.62
C PRO A 64 -7.89 12.17 0.83
N CYS A 65 -7.09 13.22 0.60
CA CYS A 65 -5.65 13.15 0.75
C CYS A 65 -5.34 12.72 2.19
N PHE A 66 -4.65 11.59 2.35
CA PHE A 66 -4.19 11.10 3.66
C PHE A 66 -2.72 11.51 3.84
N PRO A 67 -2.44 12.71 4.39
CA PRO A 67 -1.08 13.24 4.48
C PRO A 67 -0.16 12.39 5.35
N GLU A 68 -0.70 11.72 6.38
CA GLU A 68 0.03 10.84 7.29
C GLU A 68 0.67 9.66 6.54
N ALA A 69 -0.15 8.90 5.80
CA ALA A 69 0.30 7.74 5.02
C ALA A 69 1.31 8.14 3.94
N ARG A 70 1.08 9.29 3.30
CA ARG A 70 2.00 9.86 2.31
C ARG A 70 3.36 10.22 2.91
N ARG A 71 3.38 10.89 4.07
CA ARG A 71 4.63 11.26 4.77
C ARG A 71 5.43 10.03 5.16
N LEU A 72 4.77 8.99 5.68
CA LEU A 72 5.43 7.74 6.03
C LEU A 72 6.09 7.06 4.83
N LEU A 73 5.39 6.96 3.69
CA LEU A 73 5.97 6.38 2.49
C LEU A 73 7.10 7.21 1.89
N HIS A 74 6.99 8.54 1.92
CA HIS A 74 8.09 9.42 1.49
C HIS A 74 9.34 9.19 2.35
N SER A 75 9.17 9.10 3.67
CA SER A 75 10.26 8.85 4.61
C SER A 75 10.90 7.47 4.42
N VAL A 76 10.12 6.46 4.03
CA VAL A 76 10.64 5.12 3.73
C VAL A 76 11.34 5.06 2.37
N LYS A 77 10.83 5.77 1.36
CA LYS A 77 11.46 5.85 0.03
C LYS A 77 12.85 6.48 0.11
N GLU A 78 13.05 7.48 0.96
CA GLU A 78 14.36 8.09 1.20
C GLU A 78 15.31 7.23 2.04
N LYS A 79 14.80 6.26 2.83
CA LYS A 79 15.60 5.29 3.59
C LYS A 79 15.98 4.03 2.83
N LEU A 80 15.36 3.78 1.67
CA LEU A 80 15.60 2.60 0.82
C LEU A 80 16.41 2.94 -0.45
N LEU A 81 16.90 4.18 -0.57
CA LEU A 81 17.93 4.62 -1.51
C LEU A 81 19.28 4.67 -0.78
#